data_AF-A0A9W7Z419-F1
#
_entry.id   AF-A0A9W7Z419-F1
#
_cell.length_a   1.000
_cell.length_b   1.000
_cell.length_c   1.000
_cell.angle_alpha   90.00
_cell.angle_beta   90.00
_cell.angle_gamma   90.00
#
_symmetry.space_group_name_H-M   'P 1'
#
loop_
_entity.id
_entity.type
_entity.pdbx_description
1 polymer ?
#
loop_
_entity_poly.entity_id
_entity_poly.type
_entity_poly.pdbx_seq_one_letter_code
_entity_poly.pdbx_strand_id
1 'polypeptide(L)'
;MEKKSEANSPASSSHSRSASTLSEKSERTRNSFANTSEEPIDPIDKVDESNFADEKETKEVSPLDDVKPVSVLKLFRFADKLDIILNITGTFFSCASGVITPVMIIIFSELMNVILEYYDYLEKGDLEGGNHYLDHESRHYCLLFLILGIVMWVVSFGVNACWAIAAENQGLRIRKLYYESIMRQDIGWFDTVKTGELTTRITNDVNLVQEGLGEKFGFVFMNVVAFITAFIIAFVKGWKLTFICLCVIPFIAAAGGYLGLTISKLVTFAQDKTAASGAIADEVISGIRTVMAFNGQAREIARYDEMIEDSYKYGRKTGFILGGSIGTIQFFIFTMYCIGFNFGSWRLREGEYEPGEVLNVIIVLLVGGFMLSGAAPNVSAISTAQGSAAKVFSIIDRQSPIDPLDTESGIKADKIKGEIQFRNIHFSYPTRPDVPILKGFNLDIRPGQKVAL
;
A
#
# COMPACT_ATOMS: atom_id res chain seq x y z
N MET A 1 -46.57 24.22 -59.27
CA MET A 1 -45.77 25.42 -59.61
C MET A 1 -44.51 25.35 -58.77
N GLU A 2 -43.48 24.70 -59.32
CA GLU A 2 -42.25 25.31 -59.86
C GLU A 2 -41.32 25.81 -58.76
N LYS A 3 -40.21 25.07 -58.49
CA LYS A 3 -38.83 25.25 -59.03
C LYS A 3 -38.08 26.37 -58.26
N LYS A 4 -36.78 26.34 -57.94
CA LYS A 4 -35.63 25.42 -58.03
C LYS A 4 -34.44 26.23 -57.46
N SER A 5 -33.41 25.59 -56.87
CA SER A 5 -31.96 25.95 -56.87
C SER A 5 -31.33 25.44 -55.55
N GLU A 6 -30.76 24.23 -55.57
CA GLU A 6 -29.32 23.88 -55.64
C GLU A 6 -28.74 23.65 -54.22
N ALA A 7 -27.95 22.62 -53.90
CA ALA A 7 -27.05 21.80 -54.70
C ALA A 7 -26.96 20.35 -54.18
N ASN A 8 -26.56 19.45 -55.07
CA ASN A 8 -26.30 18.03 -54.84
C ASN A 8 -24.77 17.76 -54.91
N SER A 9 -24.33 16.73 -54.20
CA SER A 9 -23.02 16.04 -54.10
C SER A 9 -22.33 15.74 -55.47
N PRO A 10 -21.05 15.23 -55.62
CA PRO A 10 -20.42 14.18 -54.78
C PRO A 10 -18.86 14.09 -54.65
N ALA A 11 -18.45 13.20 -53.73
CA ALA A 11 -17.31 12.27 -53.77
C ALA A 11 -15.86 12.75 -54.03
N SER A 12 -14.95 12.42 -53.09
CA SER A 12 -13.55 12.11 -53.43
C SER A 12 -12.94 11.08 -52.47
N SER A 13 -12.72 9.88 -53.01
CA SER A 13 -11.82 8.85 -52.50
C SER A 13 -10.39 9.12 -53.01
N SER A 14 -9.44 9.48 -52.14
CA SER A 14 -7.99 9.34 -52.43
C SER A 14 -7.10 9.81 -51.28
N HIS A 15 -6.86 8.97 -50.26
CA HIS A 15 -5.68 9.13 -49.40
C HIS A 15 -5.29 7.77 -48.77
N SER A 16 -4.70 6.89 -49.57
CA SER A 16 -4.00 5.70 -49.04
C SER A 16 -2.82 5.22 -49.90
N ARG A 17 -2.38 5.98 -50.91
CA ARG A 17 -1.30 5.59 -51.83
C ARG A 17 0.01 6.39 -51.71
N SER A 18 0.09 7.34 -50.79
CA SER A 18 1.26 8.25 -50.69
C SER A 18 2.28 7.86 -49.62
N ALA A 19 1.92 6.98 -48.67
CA ALA A 19 2.82 6.59 -47.58
C ALA A 19 3.71 5.38 -47.93
N SER A 20 3.28 4.50 -48.84
CA SER A 20 4.04 3.31 -49.23
C SER A 20 5.22 3.62 -50.17
N THR A 21 5.12 4.70 -50.96
CA THR A 21 6.17 5.10 -51.93
C THR A 21 7.37 5.79 -51.28
N LEU A 22 7.25 6.30 -50.06
CA LEU A 22 8.38 6.85 -49.29
C LEU A 22 9.21 5.75 -48.61
N SER A 23 8.57 4.64 -48.21
CA SER A 23 9.25 3.46 -47.65
C SER A 23 10.11 2.75 -48.69
N GLU A 24 9.60 2.53 -49.90
CA GLU A 24 10.34 1.86 -50.99
C GLU A 24 11.55 2.67 -51.50
N LYS A 25 11.49 4.00 -51.42
CA LYS A 25 12.61 4.86 -51.85
C LYS A 25 13.74 4.90 -50.81
N SER A 26 13.40 4.77 -49.53
CA SER A 26 14.37 4.62 -48.44
C SER A 26 15.10 3.27 -48.51
N GLU A 27 14.39 2.17 -48.80
CA GLU A 27 14.98 0.84 -48.96
C GLU A 27 15.89 0.74 -50.21
N ARG A 28 15.52 1.36 -51.34
CA ARG A 28 16.38 1.39 -52.54
C ARG A 28 17.66 2.19 -52.34
N THR A 29 17.65 3.23 -51.50
CA THR A 29 18.86 4.02 -51.21
C THR A 29 19.80 3.25 -50.27
N ARG A 30 19.24 2.43 -49.37
CA ARG A 30 19.99 1.53 -48.48
C ARG A 30 20.76 0.45 -49.23
N ASN A 31 20.18 -0.10 -50.29
CA ASN A 31 20.82 -1.17 -51.09
C ASN A 31 21.85 -0.68 -52.12
N SER A 32 21.95 0.63 -52.37
CA SER A 32 22.92 1.17 -53.35
C SER A 32 24.31 1.43 -52.77
N PHE A 33 24.47 1.47 -51.44
CA PHE A 33 25.76 1.68 -50.77
C PHE A 33 26.39 0.38 -50.25
N ALA A 34 25.78 -0.78 -50.52
CA ALA A 34 26.22 -2.07 -50.03
C ALA A 34 27.21 -2.82 -50.95
N ASN A 35 27.67 -2.22 -52.05
CA ASN A 35 28.64 -2.83 -52.95
C ASN A 35 29.83 -1.90 -53.18
N THR A 36 30.79 -1.94 -52.26
CA THR A 36 32.19 -1.60 -52.58
C THR A 36 33.08 -2.49 -51.74
N SER A 37 33.94 -3.23 -52.43
CA SER A 37 34.84 -4.26 -51.95
C SER A 37 35.99 -3.69 -51.10
N GLU A 38 36.17 -4.20 -49.88
CA GLU A 38 37.43 -4.13 -49.15
C GLU A 38 37.76 -5.51 -48.56
N GLU A 39 39.05 -5.87 -48.63
CA GLU A 39 39.67 -7.18 -48.35
C GLU A 39 39.56 -7.60 -46.87
N PRO A 40 39.70 -8.90 -46.55
CA PRO A 40 39.57 -9.39 -45.19
C PRO A 40 40.83 -9.10 -44.36
N ILE A 41 40.67 -8.33 -43.28
CA ILE A 41 41.70 -8.15 -42.25
C ILE A 41 41.38 -9.10 -41.09
N ASP A 42 42.37 -9.89 -40.68
CA ASP A 42 42.32 -10.91 -39.63
C ASP A 42 41.74 -10.38 -38.29
N PRO A 43 41.06 -11.23 -37.50
CA PRO A 43 40.47 -10.81 -36.23
C PRO A 43 41.58 -10.54 -35.20
N ILE A 44 41.79 -9.27 -34.87
CA ILE A 44 42.60 -8.87 -33.72
C ILE A 44 41.86 -9.26 -32.44
N ASP A 45 42.61 -9.92 -31.58
CA ASP A 45 42.27 -10.51 -30.29
C ASP A 45 41.12 -9.86 -29.52
N LYS A 46 40.25 -10.72 -29.01
CA LYS A 46 39.32 -10.42 -27.92
C LYS A 46 40.11 -9.78 -26.77
N VAL A 47 39.98 -8.47 -26.61
CA VAL A 47 40.32 -7.84 -25.35
C VAL A 47 39.39 -8.42 -24.30
N ASP A 48 39.98 -9.08 -23.33
CA ASP A 48 39.32 -9.72 -22.20
C ASP A 48 38.64 -8.62 -21.36
N GLU A 49 37.38 -8.31 -21.67
CA GLU A 49 36.51 -7.40 -20.88
C GLU A 49 36.19 -7.96 -19.48
N SER A 50 36.74 -9.11 -19.11
CA SER A 50 36.54 -9.76 -17.81
C SER A 50 37.26 -9.07 -16.64
N ASN A 51 38.12 -8.07 -16.88
CA ASN A 51 38.93 -7.43 -15.82
C ASN A 51 38.52 -6.01 -15.40
N PHE A 52 37.37 -5.50 -15.85
CA PHE A 52 36.83 -4.20 -15.38
C PHE A 52 35.48 -4.30 -14.66
N ALA A 53 35.05 -5.51 -14.29
CA ALA A 53 33.80 -5.74 -13.58
C ALA A 53 34.02 -6.52 -12.27
N ASP A 54 34.90 -6.04 -11.40
CA ASP A 54 35.04 -6.59 -10.05
C ASP A 54 35.33 -5.53 -8.97
N GLU A 55 34.86 -4.30 -9.17
CA GLU A 55 34.39 -3.50 -8.04
C GLU A 55 32.89 -3.73 -7.92
N LYS A 56 32.53 -4.88 -7.32
CA LYS A 56 31.28 -4.91 -6.55
C LYS A 56 31.44 -3.79 -5.52
N GLU A 57 30.80 -2.65 -5.76
CA GLU A 57 30.25 -1.86 -4.66
C GLU A 57 29.48 -2.87 -3.80
N THR A 58 30.14 -3.32 -2.75
CA THR A 58 29.48 -4.01 -1.66
C THR A 58 28.46 -2.98 -1.20
N LYS A 59 27.20 -3.17 -1.60
CA LYS A 59 26.10 -2.46 -0.97
C LYS A 59 26.31 -2.73 0.51
N GLU A 60 26.85 -1.74 1.23
CA GLU A 60 26.95 -1.76 2.68
C GLU A 60 25.52 -1.95 3.17
N VAL A 61 25.17 -3.19 3.46
CA VAL A 61 23.87 -3.52 4.04
C VAL A 61 23.93 -2.91 5.43
N SER A 62 23.17 -1.83 5.61
CA SER A 62 23.06 -1.17 6.91
C SER A 62 22.67 -2.26 7.93
N PRO A 63 23.34 -2.35 9.09
CA PRO A 63 22.99 -3.32 10.15
C PRO A 63 21.52 -3.22 10.60
N LEU A 64 20.84 -2.14 10.22
CA LEU A 64 19.45 -1.83 10.51
C LEU A 64 18.45 -2.46 9.52
N ASP A 65 18.89 -3.04 8.40
CA ASP A 65 17.98 -3.64 7.41
C ASP A 65 17.65 -5.12 7.67
N ASP A 66 18.36 -5.79 8.58
CA ASP A 66 18.12 -7.20 8.95
C ASP A 66 17.30 -7.37 10.26
N VAL A 67 16.55 -6.33 10.66
CA VAL A 67 15.78 -6.37 11.91
C VAL A 67 14.41 -7.02 11.68
N LYS A 68 14.10 -8.07 12.44
CA LYS A 68 12.81 -8.76 12.38
C LYS A 68 11.66 -7.82 12.78
N PRO A 69 10.49 -7.89 12.10
CA PRO A 69 9.32 -7.08 12.46
C PRO A 69 8.93 -7.24 13.92
N VAL A 70 8.52 -6.14 14.57
CA VAL A 70 8.07 -6.19 15.97
C VAL A 70 6.70 -6.85 16.07
N SER A 71 6.39 -7.46 17.22
CA SER A 71 5.04 -7.95 17.48
C SER A 71 4.04 -6.79 17.63
N VAL A 72 2.77 -7.05 17.30
CA VAL A 72 1.67 -6.07 17.39
C VAL A 72 1.59 -5.44 18.78
N LEU A 73 1.71 -6.23 19.85
CA LEU A 73 1.68 -5.72 21.23
C LEU A 73 2.89 -4.82 21.53
N LYS A 74 4.06 -5.13 21.00
CA LYS A 74 5.27 -4.32 21.21
C LYS A 74 5.16 -2.96 20.49
N LEU A 75 4.34 -2.85 19.44
CA LEU A 75 4.06 -1.60 18.74
C LEU A 75 3.49 -0.53 19.70
N PHE A 76 2.65 -0.95 20.64
CA PHE A 76 2.00 -0.08 21.63
C PHE A 76 2.83 0.14 22.91
N ARG A 77 4.11 -0.26 22.97
CA ARG A 77 4.90 -0.20 24.21
C ARG A 77 5.07 1.21 24.79
N PHE A 78 4.90 2.24 23.96
CA PHE A 78 5.03 3.65 24.34
C PHE A 78 3.69 4.32 24.67
N ALA A 79 2.59 3.57 24.67
CA ALA A 79 1.26 4.05 25.03
C ALA A 79 1.19 4.47 26.50
N ASP A 80 0.75 5.69 26.77
CA ASP A 80 0.38 6.11 28.12
C ASP A 80 -0.96 5.52 28.57
N LYS A 81 -1.28 5.68 29.86
CA LYS A 81 -2.59 5.31 30.41
C LYS A 81 -3.74 5.95 29.64
N LEU A 82 -3.60 7.22 29.24
CA LEU A 82 -4.60 7.92 28.43
C LEU A 82 -4.71 7.31 27.03
N ASP A 83 -3.59 6.99 26.38
CA ASP A 83 -3.61 6.36 25.05
C ASP A 83 -4.22 4.97 25.10
N ILE A 84 -3.97 4.19 26.15
CA ILE A 84 -4.61 2.89 26.37
C ILE A 84 -6.12 3.04 26.53
N ILE A 85 -6.58 4.02 27.32
CA ILE A 85 -8.01 4.31 27.48
C ILE A 85 -8.63 4.72 26.14
N LEU A 86 -7.95 5.59 25.38
CA LEU A 86 -8.38 6.00 24.04
C LEU A 86 -8.46 4.80 23.08
N ASN A 87 -7.46 3.91 23.07
CA ASN A 87 -7.47 2.72 22.22
C ASN A 87 -8.62 1.78 22.59
N ILE A 88 -8.87 1.52 23.88
CA ILE A 88 -9.99 0.68 24.34
C ILE A 88 -11.34 1.31 23.94
N THR A 89 -11.49 2.61 24.15
CA THR A 89 -12.70 3.37 23.80
C THR A 89 -12.90 3.39 22.28
N GLY A 90 -11.82 3.57 21.52
CA GLY A 90 -11.79 3.51 20.07
C GLY A 90 -12.22 2.14 19.55
N THR A 91 -11.72 1.05 20.13
CA THR A 91 -12.16 -0.31 19.79
C THR A 91 -13.65 -0.50 20.06
N PHE A 92 -14.17 -0.01 21.18
CA PHE A 92 -15.61 -0.07 21.47
C PHE A 92 -16.43 0.66 20.38
N PHE A 93 -16.03 1.88 20.01
CA PHE A 93 -16.66 2.60 18.91
C PHE A 93 -16.50 1.86 17.56
N SER A 94 -15.37 1.21 17.30
CA SER A 94 -15.15 0.45 16.07
C SER A 94 -16.11 -0.74 15.97
N CYS A 95 -16.29 -1.47 17.07
CA CYS A 95 -17.27 -2.54 17.16
C CYS A 95 -18.69 -2.02 16.94
N ALA A 96 -19.07 -0.91 17.59
CA ALA A 96 -20.38 -0.29 17.40
C ALA A 96 -20.58 0.14 15.94
N SER A 97 -19.57 0.75 15.31
CA SER A 97 -19.61 1.19 13.91
C SER A 97 -19.80 0.01 12.95
N GLY A 98 -19.19 -1.14 13.26
CA GLY A 98 -19.33 -2.35 12.46
C GLY A 98 -20.75 -2.91 12.45
N VAL A 99 -21.51 -2.75 13.53
CA VAL A 99 -22.90 -3.23 13.66
C VAL A 99 -23.89 -2.34 12.90
N ILE A 100 -23.58 -1.05 12.71
CA ILE A 100 -24.49 -0.07 12.10
C ILE A 100 -24.85 -0.44 10.66
N THR A 101 -23.87 -0.84 9.84
CA THR A 101 -24.13 -1.14 8.42
C THR A 101 -25.09 -2.32 8.24
N PRO A 102 -24.92 -3.48 8.92
CA PRO A 102 -25.91 -4.55 8.87
C PRO A 102 -27.29 -4.16 9.44
N VAL A 103 -27.34 -3.36 10.51
CA VAL A 103 -28.61 -2.86 11.09
C VAL A 103 -29.35 -1.96 10.11
N MET A 104 -28.63 -1.10 9.37
CA MET A 104 -29.20 -0.28 8.30
C MET A 104 -29.91 -1.14 7.25
N ILE A 105 -29.34 -2.30 6.90
CA ILE A 105 -29.92 -3.23 5.92
C ILE A 105 -31.21 -3.86 6.46
N ILE A 106 -31.30 -4.12 7.77
CA ILE A 106 -32.56 -4.58 8.42
C ILE A 106 -33.65 -3.52 8.28
N ILE A 107 -33.37 -2.28 8.66
CA ILE A 107 -34.33 -1.17 8.58
C ILE A 107 -34.78 -0.99 7.12
N PHE A 108 -33.85 -1.09 6.17
CA PHE A 108 -34.17 -1.03 4.75
C PHE A 108 -35.07 -2.18 4.29
N SER A 109 -34.82 -3.41 4.74
CA SER A 109 -35.68 -4.55 4.37
C SER A 109 -37.10 -4.44 4.93
N GLU A 110 -37.25 -3.94 6.17
CA GLU A 110 -38.59 -3.76 6.74
C GLU A 110 -39.35 -2.64 6.02
N LEU A 111 -38.67 -1.57 5.61
CA LEU A 111 -39.28 -0.55 4.76
C LEU A 111 -39.76 -1.12 3.42
N MET A 112 -39.05 -2.11 2.84
CA MET A 112 -39.53 -2.78 1.63
C MET A 112 -40.79 -3.60 1.90
N ASN A 113 -40.93 -4.24 3.06
CA ASN A 113 -42.14 -4.93 3.46
C ASN A 113 -43.34 -3.97 3.52
N VAL A 114 -43.17 -2.78 4.13
CA VAL A 114 -44.22 -1.74 4.18
C VAL A 114 -44.71 -1.34 2.80
N ILE A 115 -43.79 -1.13 1.85
CA ILE A 115 -44.15 -0.75 0.47
C ILE A 115 -44.97 -1.85 -0.20
N LEU A 116 -44.62 -3.11 0.03
CA LEU A 116 -45.31 -4.24 -0.59
C LEU A 116 -46.67 -4.49 0.05
N GLU A 117 -46.81 -4.28 1.36
CA GLU A 117 -48.10 -4.34 2.03
C GLU A 117 -49.02 -3.19 1.57
N TYR A 118 -48.47 -2.00 1.30
CA TYR A 118 -49.22 -0.92 0.66
C TYR A 118 -49.79 -1.31 -0.72
N TYR A 119 -49.05 -2.11 -1.51
CA TYR A 119 -49.59 -2.63 -2.78
C TYR A 119 -50.78 -3.57 -2.58
N ASP A 120 -50.84 -4.35 -1.50
CA ASP A 120 -51.98 -5.21 -1.17
C ASP A 120 -53.23 -4.37 -0.81
N TYR A 121 -53.07 -3.24 -0.12
CA TYR A 121 -54.17 -2.27 0.10
C TYR A 121 -54.68 -1.67 -1.21
N LEU A 122 -53.77 -1.34 -2.15
CA LEU A 122 -54.14 -0.84 -3.47
C LEU A 122 -54.93 -1.88 -4.27
N GLU A 123 -54.52 -3.15 -4.22
CA GLU A 123 -55.21 -4.24 -4.91
C GLU A 123 -56.61 -4.49 -4.33
N LYS A 124 -56.78 -4.31 -3.02
CA LYS A 124 -58.07 -4.37 -2.31
C LYS A 124 -58.96 -3.13 -2.53
N GLY A 125 -58.43 -2.07 -3.15
CA GLY A 125 -59.16 -0.82 -3.43
C GLY A 125 -59.29 0.13 -2.23
N ASP A 126 -58.58 -0.11 -1.13
CA ASP A 126 -58.58 0.74 0.07
C ASP A 126 -57.44 1.77 0.02
N LEU A 127 -57.66 2.83 -0.76
CA LEU A 127 -56.66 3.88 -0.97
C LEU A 127 -56.41 4.71 0.29
N GLU A 128 -57.46 5.00 1.08
CA GLU A 128 -57.34 5.83 2.29
C GLU A 128 -56.60 5.07 3.39
N GLY A 129 -56.95 3.81 3.63
CA GLY A 129 -56.25 2.94 4.59
C GLY A 129 -54.80 2.70 4.20
N GLY A 130 -54.54 2.41 2.92
CA GLY A 130 -53.18 2.23 2.40
C GLY A 130 -52.31 3.49 2.57
N ASN A 131 -52.84 4.67 2.23
CA ASN A 131 -52.10 5.94 2.41
C ASN A 131 -51.80 6.22 3.89
N HIS A 132 -52.75 5.96 4.78
CA HIS A 132 -52.54 6.15 6.22
C HIS A 132 -51.50 5.18 6.77
N TYR A 133 -51.54 3.90 6.37
CA TYR A 133 -50.55 2.88 6.74
C TYR A 133 -49.15 3.27 6.25
N LEU A 134 -49.02 3.61 4.97
CA LEU A 134 -47.74 3.99 4.38
C LEU A 134 -47.14 5.24 5.04
N ASP A 135 -47.94 6.28 5.29
CA ASP A 135 -47.47 7.51 5.95
C ASP A 135 -47.03 7.24 7.40
N HIS A 136 -47.79 6.45 8.16
CA HIS A 136 -47.46 6.09 9.53
C HIS A 136 -46.14 5.30 9.62
N GLU A 137 -46.04 4.21 8.87
CA GLU A 137 -44.87 3.33 8.89
C GLU A 137 -43.63 4.00 8.27
N SER A 138 -43.79 4.71 7.15
CA SER A 138 -42.66 5.41 6.52
C SER A 138 -42.06 6.45 7.46
N ARG A 139 -42.87 7.19 8.21
CA ARG A 139 -42.37 8.14 9.23
C ARG A 139 -41.57 7.43 10.31
N HIS A 140 -42.04 6.27 10.78
CA HIS A 140 -41.31 5.47 11.77
C HIS A 140 -39.92 5.05 11.26
N TYR A 141 -39.84 4.45 10.07
CA TYR A 141 -38.57 4.02 9.47
C TYR A 141 -37.66 5.19 9.09
N CYS A 142 -38.20 6.32 8.60
CA CYS A 142 -37.42 7.53 8.36
C CYS A 142 -36.79 8.08 9.65
N LEU A 143 -37.52 8.07 10.77
CA LEU A 143 -36.97 8.45 12.08
C LEU A 143 -35.88 7.49 12.54
N LEU A 144 -36.04 6.17 12.32
CA LEU A 144 -35.00 5.18 12.60
C LEU A 144 -33.73 5.43 11.77
N PHE A 145 -33.85 5.73 10.48
CA PHE A 145 -32.69 6.09 9.65
C PHE A 145 -32.02 7.38 10.12
N LEU A 146 -32.78 8.39 10.54
CA LEU A 146 -32.23 9.63 11.09
C LEU A 146 -31.46 9.37 12.39
N ILE A 147 -32.05 8.61 13.32
CA ILE A 147 -31.39 8.23 14.58
C ILE A 147 -30.12 7.42 14.28
N LEU A 148 -30.20 6.44 13.38
CA LEU A 148 -29.05 5.63 12.99
C LEU A 148 -27.94 6.49 12.36
N GLY A 149 -28.29 7.47 11.53
CA GLY A 149 -27.33 8.41 10.94
C GLY A 149 -26.61 9.27 11.98
N ILE A 150 -27.34 9.76 12.99
CA ILE A 150 -26.75 10.51 14.11
C ILE A 150 -25.82 9.60 14.93
N VAL A 151 -26.25 8.37 15.23
CA VAL A 151 -25.42 7.38 15.93
C VAL A 151 -24.17 7.05 15.13
N MET A 152 -24.30 6.82 13.82
CA MET A 152 -23.17 6.55 12.93
C MET A 152 -22.18 7.70 12.94
N TRP A 153 -22.65 8.95 12.86
CA TRP A 153 -21.79 10.11 12.91
C TRP A 153 -21.00 10.19 14.23
N VAL A 154 -21.68 10.06 15.37
CA VAL A 154 -21.04 10.10 16.70
C VAL A 154 -20.03 8.97 16.87
N VAL A 155 -20.41 7.75 16.50
CA VAL A 155 -19.57 6.56 16.64
C VAL A 155 -18.37 6.63 15.70
N SER A 156 -18.56 6.97 14.42
CA SER A 156 -17.47 7.13 13.46
C SER A 156 -16.52 8.25 13.85
N PHE A 157 -17.03 9.38 14.38
CA PHE A 157 -16.17 10.42 14.94
C PHE A 157 -15.36 9.88 16.13
N GLY A 158 -16.00 9.14 17.03
CA GLY A 158 -15.36 8.50 18.18
C GLY A 158 -14.22 7.55 17.79
N VAL A 159 -14.43 6.70 16.77
CA VAL A 159 -13.38 5.82 16.23
C VAL A 159 -12.18 6.64 15.77
N ASN A 160 -12.40 7.59 14.86
CA ASN A 160 -11.32 8.35 14.23
C ASN A 160 -10.59 9.21 15.25
N ALA A 161 -11.31 9.92 16.12
CA ALA A 161 -10.71 10.80 17.13
C ALA A 161 -9.87 10.00 18.14
N CYS A 162 -10.39 8.90 18.69
CA CYS A 162 -9.67 8.12 19.70
C CYS A 162 -8.37 7.52 19.14
N TRP A 163 -8.46 6.86 17.97
CA TRP A 163 -7.30 6.23 17.33
C TRP A 163 -6.28 7.26 16.81
N ALA A 164 -6.73 8.37 16.22
CA ALA A 164 -5.83 9.40 15.71
C ALA A 164 -5.07 10.11 16.84
N ILE A 165 -5.75 10.48 17.94
CA ILE A 165 -5.10 11.16 19.07
C ILE A 165 -4.08 10.24 19.75
N ALA A 166 -4.46 8.97 20.00
CA ALA A 166 -3.54 8.00 20.59
C ALA A 166 -2.30 7.75 19.72
N ALA A 167 -2.49 7.66 18.40
CA ALA A 167 -1.38 7.50 17.46
C ALA A 167 -0.47 8.72 17.40
N GLU A 168 -1.01 9.95 17.40
CA GLU A 168 -0.20 11.17 17.39
C GLU A 168 0.61 11.32 18.68
N ASN A 169 0.01 11.07 19.85
CA ASN A 169 0.71 11.09 21.13
C ASN A 169 1.89 10.11 21.17
N GLN A 170 1.67 8.87 20.70
CA GLN A 170 2.72 7.86 20.63
C GLN A 170 3.77 8.20 19.58
N GLY A 171 3.37 8.68 18.40
CA GLY A 171 4.28 9.14 17.35
C GLY A 171 5.22 10.24 17.87
N LEU A 172 4.68 11.25 18.54
CA LEU A 172 5.46 12.32 19.17
C LEU A 172 6.46 11.78 20.20
N ARG A 173 6.05 10.83 21.04
CA ARG A 173 6.94 10.20 22.03
C ARG A 173 8.05 9.38 21.37
N ILE A 174 7.70 8.58 20.37
CA ILE A 174 8.65 7.79 19.59
C ILE A 174 9.68 8.72 18.94
N ARG A 175 9.26 9.83 18.31
CA ARG A 175 10.20 10.82 17.73
C ARG A 175 11.15 11.39 18.77
N LYS A 176 10.66 11.75 19.96
CA LYS A 176 11.49 12.26 21.07
C LYS A 176 12.53 11.24 21.54
N LEU A 177 12.10 10.01 21.82
CA LEU A 177 12.98 8.95 22.30
C LEU A 177 13.99 8.52 21.23
N TYR A 178 13.56 8.48 19.96
CA TYR A 178 14.44 8.20 18.84
C TYR A 178 15.53 9.27 18.72
N TYR A 179 15.15 10.55 18.77
CA TYR A 179 16.11 11.64 18.71
C TYR A 179 17.07 11.64 19.90
N GLU A 180 16.55 11.44 21.12
CA GLU A 180 17.38 11.31 22.33
C GLU A 180 18.38 10.15 22.21
N SER A 181 17.91 8.98 21.76
CA SER A 181 18.76 7.80 21.59
C SER A 181 19.89 8.06 20.59
N ILE A 182 19.60 8.70 19.44
CA ILE A 182 20.63 9.06 18.46
C ILE A 182 21.71 9.95 19.09
N MET A 183 21.31 10.96 19.87
CA MET A 183 22.27 11.88 20.51
C MET A 183 23.15 11.22 21.57
N ARG A 184 22.78 10.03 22.07
CA ARG A 184 23.56 9.24 23.04
C ARG A 184 24.51 8.21 22.40
N GLN A 185 24.44 8.01 21.08
CA GLN A 185 25.26 6.97 20.42
C GLN A 185 26.74 7.37 20.32
N ASP A 186 27.62 6.37 20.38
CA ASP A 186 29.06 6.54 20.19
C ASP A 186 29.42 6.94 18.74
N ILE A 187 30.53 7.66 18.57
CA ILE A 187 30.96 8.14 17.23
C ILE A 187 31.27 6.98 16.28
N GLY A 188 31.76 5.85 16.79
CA GLY A 188 32.00 4.65 15.98
C GLY A 188 30.74 4.08 15.35
N TRP A 189 29.58 4.21 16.00
CA TRP A 189 28.29 3.86 15.41
C TRP A 189 27.92 4.78 14.25
N PHE A 190 28.15 6.08 14.37
CA PHE A 190 27.91 7.04 13.27
C PHE A 190 28.83 6.80 12.07
N ASP A 191 30.03 6.26 12.27
CA ASP A 191 30.89 5.85 11.15
C ASP A 191 30.29 4.69 10.34
N THR A 192 29.44 3.86 10.97
CA THR A 192 28.83 2.67 10.35
C THR A 192 27.43 2.91 9.77
N VAL A 193 26.79 4.04 10.09
CA VAL A 193 25.42 4.35 9.65
C VAL A 193 25.39 5.67 8.89
N LYS A 194 24.72 5.70 7.74
CA LYS A 194 24.63 6.92 6.91
C LYS A 194 23.71 7.96 7.57
N THR A 195 24.19 9.19 7.77
CA THR A 195 23.42 10.27 8.42
C THR A 195 22.09 10.60 7.73
N GLY A 196 22.05 10.52 6.39
CA GLY A 196 20.81 10.72 5.62
C GLY A 196 19.74 9.64 5.89
N GLU A 197 20.18 8.42 6.20
CA GLU A 197 19.31 7.31 6.58
C GLU A 197 18.62 7.62 7.92
N LEU A 198 19.38 8.07 8.92
CA LEU A 198 18.85 8.42 10.25
C LEU A 198 17.78 9.53 10.20
N THR A 199 18.00 10.54 9.36
CA THR A 199 17.08 11.66 9.15
C THR A 199 15.81 11.24 8.40
N THR A 200 15.95 10.33 7.45
CA THR A 200 14.79 9.78 6.73
C THR A 200 13.96 8.90 7.65
N ARG A 201 14.60 8.10 8.52
CA ARG A 201 13.92 7.20 9.46
C ARG A 201 13.06 7.95 10.49
N ILE A 202 13.55 9.04 11.09
CA ILE A 202 12.76 9.81 12.07
C ILE A 202 11.48 10.39 11.45
N THR A 203 11.50 10.69 10.16
CA THR A 203 10.35 11.26 9.45
C THR A 203 9.47 10.15 8.88
N ASN A 204 9.99 9.34 7.96
CA ASN A 204 9.20 8.37 7.21
C ASN A 204 8.84 7.13 8.03
N ASP A 205 9.82 6.47 8.67
CA ASP A 205 9.55 5.24 9.41
C ASP A 205 8.64 5.51 10.62
N VAL A 206 8.84 6.63 11.33
CA VAL A 206 7.95 6.99 12.45
C VAL A 206 6.54 7.34 11.96
N ASN A 207 6.40 7.99 10.80
CA ASN A 207 5.09 8.24 10.20
C ASN A 207 4.38 6.92 9.84
N LEU A 208 5.08 5.94 9.27
CA LEU A 208 4.50 4.62 8.99
C LEU A 208 4.05 3.90 10.26
N VAL A 209 4.82 4.01 11.34
CA VAL A 209 4.43 3.49 12.67
C VAL A 209 3.18 4.18 13.18
N GLN A 210 3.11 5.50 13.07
CA GLN A 210 1.95 6.31 13.46
C GLN A 210 0.70 5.95 12.65
N GLU A 211 0.81 5.82 11.32
CA GLU A 211 -0.30 5.41 10.45
C GLU A 211 -0.83 4.03 10.82
N GLY A 212 0.06 3.07 11.09
CA GLY A 212 -0.34 1.72 11.51
C GLY A 212 -0.98 1.68 12.90
N LEU A 213 -0.50 2.50 13.84
CA LEU A 213 -1.06 2.62 15.19
C LEU A 213 -2.40 3.36 15.24
N GLY A 214 -2.73 4.13 14.20
CA GLY A 214 -3.93 4.95 14.14
C GLY A 214 -5.19 4.21 13.71
N GLU A 215 -6.01 4.88 12.90
CA GLU A 215 -7.34 4.44 12.46
C GLU A 215 -7.39 3.04 11.83
N LYS A 216 -6.25 2.53 11.32
CA LYS A 216 -6.18 1.22 10.63
C LYS A 216 -6.59 0.07 11.55
N PHE A 217 -6.19 0.08 12.82
CA PHE A 217 -6.69 -0.90 13.79
C PHE A 217 -8.20 -0.79 13.98
N GLY A 218 -8.70 0.43 14.13
CA GLY A 218 -10.15 0.68 14.23
C GLY A 218 -10.93 0.13 13.05
N PHE A 219 -10.42 0.32 11.82
CA PHE A 219 -11.04 -0.25 10.61
C PHE A 219 -10.96 -1.77 10.55
N VAL A 220 -9.89 -2.40 11.03
CA VAL A 220 -9.84 -3.88 11.13
C VAL A 220 -10.95 -4.38 12.06
N PHE A 221 -11.08 -3.82 13.25
CA PHE A 221 -12.14 -4.22 14.19
C PHE A 221 -13.53 -3.96 13.61
N MET A 222 -13.76 -2.78 13.03
CA MET A 222 -15.02 -2.42 12.39
C MET A 222 -15.40 -3.42 11.29
N ASN A 223 -14.48 -3.73 10.39
CA ASN A 223 -14.73 -4.62 9.26
C ASN A 223 -14.97 -6.07 9.69
N VAL A 224 -14.21 -6.58 10.67
CA VAL A 224 -14.40 -7.92 11.23
C VAL A 224 -15.74 -8.03 11.95
N VAL A 225 -16.10 -7.04 12.77
CA VAL A 225 -17.39 -7.03 13.48
C VAL A 225 -18.54 -6.88 12.50
N ALA A 226 -18.41 -6.05 11.47
CA ALA A 226 -19.43 -5.92 10.42
C ALA A 226 -19.64 -7.24 9.67
N PHE A 227 -18.56 -7.94 9.31
CA PHE A 227 -18.64 -9.26 8.70
C PHE A 227 -19.36 -10.27 9.60
N ILE A 228 -18.96 -10.39 10.87
CA ILE A 228 -19.58 -11.32 11.82
C ILE A 228 -21.07 -10.98 12.02
N THR A 229 -21.39 -9.70 12.23
CA THR A 229 -22.77 -9.24 12.45
C THR A 229 -23.64 -9.48 11.22
N ALA A 230 -23.12 -9.21 10.02
CA ALA A 230 -23.81 -9.47 8.76
C ALA A 230 -24.17 -10.95 8.59
N PHE A 231 -23.24 -11.84 8.89
CA PHE A 231 -23.48 -13.29 8.82
C PHE A 231 -24.51 -13.75 9.86
N ILE A 232 -24.41 -13.26 11.09
CA ILE A 232 -25.40 -13.56 12.14
C ILE A 232 -26.79 -13.14 11.68
N ILE A 233 -26.95 -11.93 11.15
CA ILE A 233 -28.23 -11.42 10.65
C ILE A 233 -28.75 -12.27 9.48
N ALA A 234 -27.89 -12.64 8.53
CA ALA A 234 -28.27 -13.50 7.41
C ALA A 234 -28.83 -14.86 7.89
N PHE A 235 -28.15 -15.51 8.83
CA PHE A 235 -28.60 -16.80 9.37
C PHE A 235 -29.89 -16.68 10.19
N VAL A 236 -30.08 -15.58 10.92
CA VAL A 236 -31.29 -15.34 11.71
C VAL A 236 -32.49 -15.05 10.80
N LYS A 237 -32.34 -14.19 9.77
CA LYS A 237 -33.41 -13.83 8.85
C LYS A 237 -33.73 -14.95 7.86
N GLY A 238 -32.75 -15.75 7.44
CA GLY A 238 -32.99 -16.82 6.48
C GLY A 238 -31.84 -17.79 6.31
N TRP A 239 -31.77 -18.77 7.20
CA TRP A 239 -30.71 -19.78 7.17
C TRP A 239 -30.71 -20.62 5.87
N LYS A 240 -31.88 -21.01 5.33
CA LYS A 240 -31.96 -21.80 4.08
C LYS A 240 -31.40 -21.02 2.88
N LEU A 241 -31.80 -19.75 2.74
CA LEU A 241 -31.33 -18.87 1.66
C LEU A 241 -29.84 -18.55 1.82
N THR A 242 -29.40 -18.32 3.06
CA THR A 242 -27.99 -18.09 3.40
C THR A 242 -27.08 -19.24 2.97
N PHE A 243 -27.46 -20.49 3.20
CA PHE A 243 -26.67 -21.65 2.75
C PHE A 243 -26.47 -21.70 1.24
N ILE A 244 -27.51 -21.35 0.47
CA ILE A 244 -27.43 -21.34 -1.00
C ILE A 244 -26.50 -20.22 -1.47
N CYS A 245 -26.62 -19.03 -0.89
CA CYS A 245 -25.71 -17.93 -1.18
C CYS A 245 -24.25 -18.26 -0.79
N LEU A 246 -24.05 -18.96 0.34
CA LEU A 246 -22.75 -19.42 0.80
C LEU A 246 -22.06 -20.38 -0.17
N CYS A 247 -22.81 -21.15 -0.97
CA CYS A 247 -22.20 -21.99 -2.00
C CYS A 247 -21.45 -21.17 -3.07
N VAL A 248 -21.85 -19.92 -3.32
CA VAL A 248 -21.23 -19.05 -4.33
C VAL A 248 -20.00 -18.30 -3.78
N ILE A 249 -19.98 -18.03 -2.47
CA ILE A 249 -18.92 -17.25 -1.80
C ILE A 249 -17.51 -17.85 -2.00
N PRO A 250 -17.27 -19.18 -1.90
CA PRO A 250 -15.97 -19.78 -2.17
C PRO A 250 -15.45 -19.51 -3.59
N PHE A 251 -16.33 -19.42 -4.59
CA PHE A 251 -15.94 -19.11 -5.96
C PHE A 251 -15.51 -17.65 -6.12
N ILE A 252 -16.24 -16.74 -5.46
CA ILE A 252 -15.87 -15.32 -5.37
C ILE A 252 -14.51 -15.19 -4.67
N ALA A 253 -14.33 -15.86 -3.54
CA ALA A 253 -13.09 -15.86 -2.77
C ALA A 253 -11.91 -16.46 -3.55
N ALA A 254 -12.12 -17.55 -4.30
CA ALA A 254 -11.11 -18.16 -5.16
C ALA A 254 -10.69 -17.22 -6.30
N ALA A 255 -11.65 -16.58 -6.97
CA ALA A 255 -11.36 -15.60 -8.03
C ALA A 255 -10.63 -14.36 -7.48
N GLY A 256 -11.05 -13.86 -6.31
CA GLY A 256 -10.39 -12.77 -5.60
C GLY A 256 -8.99 -13.11 -5.12
N GLY A 257 -8.80 -14.32 -4.59
CA GLY A 257 -7.49 -14.83 -4.17
C GLY A 257 -6.54 -15.00 -5.35
N TYR A 258 -7.02 -15.52 -6.47
CA TYR A 258 -6.26 -15.59 -7.72
C TYR A 258 -5.83 -14.20 -8.20
N LEU A 259 -6.75 -13.23 -8.18
CA LEU A 259 -6.44 -11.83 -8.49
C LEU A 259 -5.38 -11.26 -7.55
N GLY A 260 -5.52 -11.45 -6.23
CA GLY A 260 -4.59 -10.94 -5.22
C GLY A 260 -3.16 -11.51 -5.37
N LEU A 261 -3.03 -12.80 -5.66
CA LEU A 261 -1.73 -13.43 -5.88
C LEU A 261 -1.09 -13.00 -7.21
N THR A 262 -1.88 -12.85 -8.26
CA THR A 262 -1.39 -12.44 -9.58
C THR A 262 -1.02 -10.96 -9.59
N ILE A 263 -1.87 -10.08 -9.07
CA ILE A 263 -1.60 -8.63 -9.04
C ILE A 263 -0.34 -8.32 -8.25
N SER A 264 -0.11 -8.99 -7.11
CA SER A 264 1.10 -8.76 -6.31
C SER A 264 2.37 -9.06 -7.10
N LYS A 265 2.42 -10.20 -7.82
CA LYS A 265 3.55 -10.57 -8.68
C LYS A 265 3.72 -9.61 -9.86
N LEU A 266 2.62 -9.17 -10.45
CA LEU A 266 2.63 -8.29 -11.62
C LEU A 266 3.08 -6.88 -11.25
N VAL A 267 2.64 -6.35 -10.10
CA VAL A 267 3.07 -5.04 -9.59
C VAL A 267 4.57 -5.04 -9.30
N THR A 268 5.10 -6.08 -8.64
CA THR A 268 6.54 -6.20 -8.38
C THR A 268 7.33 -6.25 -9.70
N PHE A 269 6.91 -7.08 -10.65
CA PHE A 269 7.59 -7.18 -11.95
C PHE A 269 7.54 -5.85 -12.73
N ALA A 270 6.41 -5.16 -12.70
CA ALA A 270 6.27 -3.85 -13.35
C ALA A 270 7.17 -2.79 -12.69
N GLN A 271 7.30 -2.82 -11.36
CA GLN A 271 8.25 -1.96 -10.63
C GLN A 271 9.70 -2.26 -11.02
N ASP A 272 10.10 -3.53 -11.08
CA ASP A 272 11.47 -3.93 -11.45
C ASP A 272 11.84 -3.44 -12.87
N LYS A 273 10.92 -3.60 -13.83
CA LYS A 273 11.13 -3.14 -15.20
C LYS A 273 11.14 -1.62 -15.32
N THR A 274 10.27 -0.93 -14.56
CA THR A 274 10.26 0.55 -14.50
C THR A 274 11.56 1.09 -13.88
N ALA A 275 12.10 0.41 -12.86
CA ALA A 275 13.38 0.75 -12.26
C ALA A 275 14.53 0.57 -13.26
N ALA A 276 14.53 -0.51 -14.05
CA ALA A 276 15.53 -0.76 -15.07
C ALA A 276 15.50 0.30 -16.19
N SER A 277 14.31 0.67 -16.70
CA SER A 277 14.18 1.78 -17.66
C SER A 277 14.57 3.12 -17.04
N GLY A 278 14.24 3.33 -15.76
CA GLY A 278 14.62 4.51 -15.00
C GLY A 278 16.14 4.67 -14.88
N ALA A 279 16.86 3.58 -14.64
CA ALA A 279 18.32 3.57 -14.57
C ALA A 279 18.97 3.96 -15.92
N ILE A 280 18.43 3.46 -17.04
CA ILE A 280 18.90 3.86 -18.38
C ILE A 280 18.66 5.35 -18.62
N ALA A 281 17.46 5.84 -18.28
CA ALA A 281 17.16 7.26 -18.42
C ALA A 281 18.09 8.12 -17.55
N ASP A 282 18.36 7.69 -16.32
CA ASP A 282 19.24 8.39 -15.39
C ASP A 282 20.70 8.45 -15.89
N GLU A 283 21.23 7.34 -16.42
CA GLU A 283 22.55 7.27 -17.06
C GLU A 283 22.65 8.25 -18.24
N VAL A 284 21.66 8.24 -19.13
CA VAL A 284 21.65 9.06 -20.35
C VAL A 284 21.50 10.55 -20.03
N ILE A 285 20.62 10.89 -19.08
CA ILE A 285 20.39 12.28 -18.65
C ILE A 285 21.60 12.83 -17.89
N SER A 286 22.17 12.02 -16.98
CA SER A 286 23.40 12.39 -16.25
C SER A 286 24.59 12.55 -17.21
N GLY A 287 24.68 11.68 -18.22
CA GLY A 287 25.70 11.68 -19.26
C GLY A 287 25.39 12.54 -20.48
N ILE A 288 24.40 13.45 -20.42
CA ILE A 288 23.85 14.10 -21.62
C ILE A 288 24.90 14.82 -22.49
N ARG A 289 25.93 15.41 -21.87
CA ARG A 289 27.02 16.08 -22.59
C ARG A 289 27.81 15.09 -23.45
N THR A 290 28.08 13.89 -22.94
CA THR A 290 28.79 12.81 -23.65
C THR A 290 27.93 12.27 -24.79
N VAL A 291 26.65 11.99 -24.52
CA VAL A 291 25.71 11.50 -25.54
C VAL A 291 25.60 12.49 -26.70
N MET A 292 25.51 13.79 -26.41
CA MET A 292 25.50 14.85 -27.43
C MET A 292 26.84 14.96 -28.17
N ALA A 293 27.97 14.84 -27.48
CA ALA A 293 29.30 14.93 -28.08
C ALA A 293 29.59 13.80 -29.09
N PHE A 294 29.09 12.58 -28.83
CA PHE A 294 29.22 11.44 -29.73
C PHE A 294 28.03 11.26 -30.69
N ASN A 295 27.07 12.20 -30.72
CA ASN A 295 25.85 12.12 -31.53
C ASN A 295 25.07 10.82 -31.34
N GLY A 296 25.01 10.34 -30.09
CA GLY A 296 24.43 9.04 -29.69
C GLY A 296 22.92 9.07 -29.37
N GLN A 297 22.23 10.19 -29.55
CA GLN A 297 20.84 10.38 -29.09
C GLN A 297 19.89 9.32 -29.65
N ALA A 298 19.99 9.02 -30.95
CA ALA A 298 19.14 8.01 -31.60
C ALA A 298 19.38 6.60 -31.04
N ARG A 299 20.62 6.28 -30.67
CA ARG A 299 20.98 4.99 -30.07
C ARG A 299 20.36 4.84 -28.69
N GLU A 300 20.48 5.87 -27.85
CA GLU A 300 19.94 5.84 -26.49
C GLU A 300 18.40 5.85 -26.48
N ILE A 301 17.75 6.54 -27.44
CA ILE A 301 16.30 6.46 -27.63
C ILE A 301 15.87 5.03 -27.97
N ALA A 302 16.55 4.37 -28.90
CA ALA A 302 16.23 2.98 -29.26
C ALA A 302 16.43 2.01 -28.07
N ARG A 303 17.51 2.20 -27.30
CA ARG A 303 17.80 1.42 -26.09
C ARG A 303 16.70 1.58 -25.03
N TYR A 304 16.17 2.80 -24.86
CA TYR A 304 15.07 3.06 -23.95
C TYR A 304 13.74 2.47 -24.45
N ASP A 305 13.47 2.58 -25.75
CA ASP A 305 12.27 2.04 -26.40
C ASP A 305 12.19 0.51 -26.28
N GLU A 306 13.30 -0.20 -26.47
CA GLU A 306 13.40 -1.65 -26.29
C GLU A 306 13.03 -2.09 -24.85
N MET A 307 13.51 -1.35 -23.84
CA MET A 307 13.20 -1.65 -22.44
C MET A 307 11.72 -1.36 -22.09
N ILE A 308 11.13 -0.31 -22.68
CA ILE A 308 9.72 0.01 -22.49
C ILE A 308 8.82 -1.00 -23.21
N GLU A 309 9.20 -1.49 -24.38
CA GLU A 309 8.38 -2.42 -25.17
C GLU A 309 8.09 -3.71 -24.38
N ASP A 310 9.07 -4.21 -23.62
CA ASP A 310 8.86 -5.30 -22.67
C ASP A 310 7.82 -4.92 -21.60
N SER A 311 8.01 -3.78 -20.94
CA SER A 311 7.09 -3.26 -19.92
C SER A 311 5.66 -3.11 -20.47
N TYR A 312 5.53 -2.66 -21.71
CA TYR A 312 4.26 -2.52 -22.42
C TYR A 312 3.58 -3.88 -22.67
N LYS A 313 4.30 -4.87 -23.19
CA LYS A 313 3.77 -6.23 -23.41
C LYS A 313 3.27 -6.85 -22.10
N TYR A 314 4.03 -6.71 -21.02
CA TYR A 314 3.65 -7.18 -19.70
C TYR A 314 2.47 -6.40 -19.11
N GLY A 315 2.44 -5.07 -19.26
CA GLY A 315 1.31 -4.24 -18.87
C GLY A 315 0.02 -4.63 -19.59
N ARG A 316 0.09 -4.90 -20.90
CA ARG A 316 -1.06 -5.38 -21.68
C ARG A 316 -1.58 -6.73 -21.18
N LYS A 317 -0.68 -7.70 -20.93
CA LYS A 317 -1.04 -9.01 -20.36
C LYS A 317 -1.68 -8.86 -18.98
N THR A 318 -1.13 -7.96 -18.16
CA THR A 318 -1.66 -7.62 -16.83
C THR A 318 -3.07 -7.06 -16.92
N GLY A 319 -3.33 -6.15 -17.87
CA GLY A 319 -4.66 -5.60 -18.11
C GLY A 319 -5.70 -6.68 -18.42
N PHE A 320 -5.36 -7.66 -19.26
CA PHE A 320 -6.26 -8.79 -19.55
C PHE A 320 -6.52 -9.68 -18.33
N ILE A 321 -5.49 -10.00 -17.54
CA ILE A 321 -5.65 -10.81 -16.32
C ILE A 321 -6.51 -10.08 -15.29
N LEU A 322 -6.26 -8.78 -15.09
CA LEU A 322 -7.00 -7.95 -14.15
C LEU A 322 -8.47 -7.83 -14.57
N GLY A 323 -8.72 -7.47 -15.84
CA GLY A 323 -10.07 -7.35 -16.39
C GLY A 323 -10.84 -8.68 -16.34
N GLY A 324 -10.21 -9.79 -16.72
CA GLY A 324 -10.80 -11.13 -16.64
C GLY A 324 -11.14 -11.56 -15.21
N SER A 325 -10.26 -11.25 -14.25
CA SER A 325 -10.48 -11.60 -12.84
C SER A 325 -11.61 -10.77 -12.22
N ILE A 326 -11.63 -9.45 -12.44
CA ILE A 326 -12.71 -8.58 -11.97
C ILE A 326 -14.05 -8.99 -12.61
N GLY A 327 -14.05 -9.28 -13.91
CA GLY A 327 -15.23 -9.79 -14.61
C GLY A 327 -15.73 -11.12 -14.04
N THR A 328 -14.82 -12.03 -13.68
CA THR A 328 -15.17 -13.31 -13.05
C THR A 328 -15.78 -13.12 -11.67
N ILE A 329 -15.22 -12.23 -10.84
CA ILE A 329 -15.79 -11.87 -9.53
C ILE A 329 -17.21 -11.32 -9.70
N GLN A 330 -17.39 -10.38 -10.62
CA GLN A 330 -18.69 -9.76 -10.89
C GLN A 330 -19.72 -10.76 -11.42
N PHE A 331 -19.29 -11.71 -12.28
CA PHE A 331 -20.13 -12.80 -12.77
C PHE A 331 -20.69 -13.66 -11.64
N PHE A 332 -19.85 -14.05 -10.67
CA PHE A 332 -20.31 -14.83 -9.52
C PHE A 332 -21.22 -14.03 -8.58
N ILE A 333 -20.98 -12.71 -8.42
CA ILE A 333 -21.90 -11.84 -7.67
C ILE A 333 -23.29 -11.80 -8.35
N PHE A 334 -23.36 -11.61 -9.67
CA PHE A 334 -24.63 -11.66 -10.38
C PHE A 334 -25.29 -13.05 -10.37
N THR A 335 -24.48 -14.11 -10.39
CA THR A 335 -24.97 -15.48 -10.23
C THR A 335 -25.59 -15.68 -8.84
N MET A 336 -24.96 -15.16 -7.79
CA MET A 336 -25.50 -15.16 -6.44
C MET A 336 -26.83 -14.41 -6.36
N TYR A 337 -26.95 -13.24 -7.01
CA TYR A 337 -28.24 -12.53 -7.11
C TYR A 337 -29.29 -13.38 -7.83
N CYS A 338 -28.96 -13.96 -8.97
CA CYS A 338 -29.89 -14.77 -9.77
C CYS A 338 -30.42 -15.98 -8.97
N ILE A 339 -29.51 -16.75 -8.35
CA ILE A 339 -29.88 -17.93 -7.56
C ILE A 339 -30.64 -17.51 -6.30
N GLY A 340 -30.16 -16.47 -5.60
CA GLY A 340 -30.79 -15.97 -4.38
C GLY A 340 -32.21 -15.47 -4.61
N PHE A 341 -32.43 -14.65 -5.65
CA PHE A 341 -33.77 -14.18 -6.01
C PHE A 341 -34.66 -15.30 -6.55
N ASN A 342 -34.12 -16.21 -7.37
CA ASN A 342 -34.91 -17.33 -7.88
C ASN A 342 -35.42 -18.21 -6.73
N PHE A 343 -34.52 -18.67 -5.85
CA PHE A 343 -34.88 -19.48 -4.69
C PHE A 343 -35.74 -18.71 -3.69
N GLY A 344 -35.40 -17.45 -3.41
CA GLY A 344 -36.17 -16.57 -2.54
C GLY A 344 -37.60 -16.37 -3.05
N SER A 345 -37.78 -16.17 -4.36
CA SER A 345 -39.11 -16.04 -4.97
C SER A 345 -39.94 -17.32 -4.88
N TRP A 346 -39.29 -18.49 -4.99
CA TRP A 346 -39.96 -19.78 -4.82
C TRP A 346 -40.45 -19.95 -3.37
N ARG A 347 -39.60 -19.65 -2.38
CA ARG A 347 -39.97 -19.76 -0.96
C ARG A 347 -40.94 -18.68 -0.48
N LEU A 348 -40.91 -17.50 -1.08
CA LEU A 348 -41.91 -16.46 -0.88
C LEU A 348 -43.31 -16.97 -1.26
N ARG A 349 -43.44 -17.74 -2.36
CA ARG A 349 -44.73 -18.35 -2.75
C ARG A 349 -45.21 -19.44 -1.80
N GLU A 350 -44.29 -20.09 -1.09
CA GLU A 350 -44.61 -21.06 -0.03
C GLU A 350 -45.01 -20.38 1.29
N GLY A 351 -44.90 -19.06 1.39
CA GLY A 351 -45.16 -18.30 2.61
C GLY A 351 -44.08 -18.46 3.69
N GLU A 352 -42.90 -18.99 3.34
CA GLU A 352 -41.80 -19.20 4.30
C GLU A 352 -40.94 -17.94 4.55
N TYR A 353 -40.96 -16.98 3.63
CA TYR A 353 -40.19 -15.74 3.71
C TYR A 353 -41.04 -14.56 3.30
N GLU A 354 -40.74 -13.39 3.88
CA GLU A 354 -41.21 -12.12 3.36
C GLU A 354 -40.25 -11.55 2.29
N PRO A 355 -40.72 -10.70 1.36
CA PRO A 355 -39.88 -10.14 0.31
C PRO A 355 -38.69 -9.33 0.86
N GLY A 356 -38.90 -8.60 1.96
CA GLY A 356 -37.87 -7.84 2.66
C GLY A 356 -36.78 -8.77 3.22
N GLU A 357 -37.14 -9.93 3.75
CA GLU A 357 -36.18 -10.90 4.29
C GLU A 357 -35.27 -11.48 3.21
N VAL A 358 -35.83 -11.79 2.03
CA VAL A 358 -35.04 -12.26 0.87
C VAL A 358 -34.02 -11.19 0.46
N LEU A 359 -34.46 -9.93 0.36
CA LEU A 359 -33.56 -8.80 0.05
C LEU A 359 -32.50 -8.61 1.13
N ASN A 360 -32.89 -8.69 2.41
CA ASN A 360 -32.00 -8.56 3.56
C ASN A 360 -30.85 -9.55 3.48
N VAL A 361 -31.17 -10.85 3.39
CA VAL A 361 -30.18 -11.94 3.40
C VAL A 361 -29.17 -11.77 2.27
N ILE A 362 -29.63 -11.44 1.06
CA ILE A 362 -28.76 -11.30 -0.10
C ILE A 362 -27.84 -10.07 0.05
N ILE A 363 -28.39 -8.90 0.42
CA ILE A 363 -27.62 -7.66 0.52
C ILE A 363 -26.66 -7.72 1.70
N VAL A 364 -27.10 -8.22 2.86
CA VAL A 364 -26.27 -8.30 4.08
C VAL A 364 -25.08 -9.24 3.90
N LEU A 365 -25.25 -10.38 3.22
CA LEU A 365 -24.16 -11.30 2.92
C LEU A 365 -23.10 -10.67 2.00
N LEU A 366 -23.54 -9.94 0.96
CA LEU A 366 -22.62 -9.26 0.04
C LEU A 366 -21.86 -8.14 0.74
N VAL A 367 -22.57 -7.28 1.47
CA VAL A 367 -21.95 -6.20 2.25
C VAL A 367 -20.98 -6.78 3.28
N GLY A 368 -21.36 -7.83 4.01
CA GLY A 368 -20.48 -8.53 4.94
C GLY A 368 -19.19 -9.03 4.27
N GLY A 369 -19.31 -9.67 3.10
CA GLY A 369 -18.17 -10.11 2.31
C GLY A 369 -17.24 -8.96 1.88
N PHE A 370 -17.80 -7.82 1.45
CA PHE A 370 -17.02 -6.63 1.10
C PHE A 370 -16.33 -6.01 2.31
N MET A 371 -16.97 -5.98 3.48
CA MET A 371 -16.35 -5.48 4.72
C MET A 371 -15.12 -6.32 5.08
N LEU A 372 -15.22 -7.65 5.00
CA LEU A 372 -14.07 -8.53 5.25
C LEU A 372 -12.92 -8.27 4.28
N SER A 373 -13.22 -8.09 2.98
CA SER A 373 -12.24 -7.70 1.97
C SER A 373 -11.58 -6.35 2.30
N GLY A 374 -12.36 -5.38 2.79
CA GLY A 374 -11.88 -4.07 3.24
C GLY A 374 -10.95 -4.12 4.46
N ALA A 375 -10.88 -5.23 5.20
CA ALA A 375 -9.94 -5.39 6.31
C ALA A 375 -8.48 -5.60 5.83
N ALA A 376 -8.29 -6.25 4.67
CA ALA A 376 -6.96 -6.68 4.23
C ALA A 376 -5.95 -5.54 4.03
N PRO A 377 -6.29 -4.40 3.38
CA PRO A 377 -5.35 -3.28 3.25
C PRO A 377 -4.94 -2.68 4.61
N ASN A 378 -5.85 -2.68 5.58
CA ASN A 378 -5.58 -2.18 6.92
C ASN A 378 -4.63 -3.10 7.69
N VAL A 379 -4.79 -4.43 7.56
CA VAL A 379 -3.85 -5.42 8.11
C VAL A 379 -2.47 -5.28 7.46
N SER A 380 -2.40 -5.05 6.15
CA SER A 380 -1.14 -4.80 5.45
C SER A 380 -0.43 -3.56 5.99
N ALA A 381 -1.16 -2.45 6.19
CA ALA A 381 -0.60 -1.23 6.77
C ALA A 381 -0.04 -1.45 8.18
N ILE A 382 -0.72 -2.23 9.02
CA ILE A 382 -0.23 -2.62 10.34
C ILE A 382 1.06 -3.45 10.21
N SER A 383 1.13 -4.39 9.25
CA SER A 383 2.34 -5.17 8.99
C SER A 383 3.51 -4.30 8.54
N THR A 384 3.27 -3.29 7.70
CA THR A 384 4.30 -2.31 7.31
C THR A 384 4.79 -1.52 8.52
N ALA A 385 3.88 -1.08 9.39
CA ALA A 385 4.23 -0.40 10.63
C ALA A 385 5.08 -1.28 11.57
N GLN A 386 4.84 -2.59 11.65
CA GLN A 386 5.68 -3.52 12.42
C GLN A 386 7.11 -3.60 11.87
N GLY A 387 7.29 -3.51 10.55
CA GLY A 387 8.61 -3.46 9.91
C GLY A 387 9.35 -2.16 10.20
N SER A 388 8.70 -1.01 10.01
CA SER A 388 9.30 0.30 10.32
C SER A 388 9.57 0.49 11.82
N ALA A 389 8.69 0.01 12.68
CA ALA A 389 8.90 0.05 14.13
C ALA A 389 10.11 -0.79 14.56
N ALA A 390 10.40 -1.91 13.91
CA ALA A 390 11.58 -2.71 14.22
C ALA A 390 12.88 -1.92 14.05
N LYS A 391 12.97 -1.16 12.96
CA LYS A 391 14.10 -0.26 12.65
C LYS A 391 14.22 0.90 13.62
N VAL A 392 13.09 1.52 13.97
CA VAL A 392 13.06 2.64 14.93
C VAL A 392 13.39 2.15 16.35
N PHE A 393 12.83 1.01 16.75
CA PHE A 393 13.00 0.48 18.10
C PHE A 393 14.40 -0.10 18.33
N SER A 394 15.07 -0.63 17.31
CA SER A 394 16.46 -1.11 17.45
C SER A 394 17.42 0.03 17.79
N ILE A 395 17.19 1.23 17.26
CA ILE A 395 17.96 2.44 17.60
C ILE A 395 17.59 2.92 19.01
N ILE A 396 16.30 2.97 19.35
CA ILE A 396 15.88 3.38 20.71
C ILE A 396 16.41 2.42 21.78
N ASP A 397 16.43 1.11 21.50
CA ASP A 397 16.83 0.08 22.45
C ASP A 397 18.36 -0.14 22.48
N ARG A 398 19.12 0.41 21.52
CA ARG A 398 20.59 0.29 21.50
C ARG A 398 21.19 1.11 22.63
N GLN A 399 21.83 0.42 23.57
CA GLN A 399 22.69 1.04 24.58
C GLN A 399 24.06 1.34 23.98
N SER A 400 24.52 2.59 24.12
CA SER A 400 25.86 2.99 23.69
C SER A 400 26.92 2.39 24.62
N PRO A 401 27.99 1.76 24.10
CA PRO A 401 29.12 1.32 24.93
C PRO A 401 29.83 2.49 25.64
N ILE A 402 29.75 3.68 25.06
CA ILE A 402 30.28 4.92 25.62
C ILE A 402 29.11 5.91 25.67
N ASP A 403 28.40 5.97 26.80
CA ASP A 403 27.28 6.90 26.98
C ASP A 403 27.82 8.28 27.40
N PRO A 404 27.72 9.32 26.55
CA PRO A 404 28.17 10.66 26.89
C PRO A 404 27.34 11.33 28.00
N LEU A 405 26.13 10.81 28.29
CA LEU A 405 25.24 11.32 29.32
C LEU A 405 25.34 10.56 30.65
N ASP A 406 26.16 9.50 30.72
CA ASP A 406 26.47 8.85 32.00
C ASP A 406 27.45 9.71 32.80
N THR A 407 26.93 10.32 33.86
CA THR A 407 27.70 11.17 34.77
C THR A 407 27.95 10.52 36.13
N GLU A 408 27.53 9.28 36.33
CA GLU A 408 27.61 8.59 37.63
C GLU A 408 28.73 7.55 37.69
N SER A 409 29.02 6.85 36.59
CA SER A 409 30.04 5.79 36.58
C SER A 409 31.49 6.31 36.51
N GLY A 410 31.69 7.53 36.03
CA GLY A 410 33.02 8.11 35.78
C GLY A 410 33.69 8.76 37.00
N ILE A 411 35.02 8.83 36.97
CA ILE A 411 35.80 9.57 37.97
C ILE A 411 35.75 11.07 37.66
N LYS A 412 35.12 11.85 38.54
CA LYS A 412 35.13 13.32 38.49
C LYS A 412 36.37 13.85 39.23
N ALA A 413 37.40 14.25 38.48
CA ALA A 413 38.64 14.77 39.07
C ALA A 413 38.49 16.26 39.45
N ASP A 414 38.79 16.62 40.70
CA ASP A 414 38.71 18.00 41.18
C ASP A 414 39.77 18.94 40.56
N LYS A 415 40.95 18.39 40.24
CA LYS A 415 42.07 19.13 39.64
C LYS A 415 42.78 18.28 38.59
N ILE A 416 42.90 18.81 37.38
CA ILE A 416 43.59 18.16 36.26
C ILE A 416 44.93 18.87 36.03
N LYS A 417 46.05 18.14 36.17
CA LYS A 417 47.41 18.68 35.92
C LYS A 417 47.74 18.79 34.42
N GLY A 418 47.05 18.03 33.57
CA GLY A 418 47.26 18.04 32.11
C GLY A 418 48.45 17.22 31.62
N GLU A 419 48.90 16.23 32.39
CA GLU A 419 49.84 15.22 31.89
C GLU A 419 49.07 14.19 31.06
N ILE A 420 49.51 13.92 29.83
CA ILE A 420 48.85 13.00 28.89
C ILE A 420 49.85 11.92 28.50
N GLN A 421 49.46 10.66 28.60
CA GLN A 421 50.29 9.52 28.24
C GLN A 421 49.50 8.53 27.36
N PHE A 422 50.07 8.19 26.21
CA PHE A 422 49.61 7.09 25.35
C PHE A 422 50.55 5.90 25.58
N ARG A 423 49.99 4.73 25.91
CA ARG A 423 50.78 3.52 26.22
C ARG A 423 50.32 2.36 25.36
N ASN A 424 51.21 1.88 24.49
CA ASN A 424 51.03 0.72 23.61
C ASN A 424 49.67 0.69 22.90
N ILE A 425 49.23 1.83 22.38
CA ILE A 425 47.89 1.99 21.81
C ILE A 425 47.82 1.29 20.45
N HIS A 426 46.81 0.43 20.32
CA HIS A 426 46.41 -0.22 19.08
C HIS A 426 45.00 0.25 18.73
N PHE A 427 44.78 0.67 17.49
CA PHE A 427 43.48 1.23 17.09
C PHE A 427 43.18 0.91 15.62
N SER A 428 41.94 0.50 15.36
CA SER A 428 41.33 0.34 14.04
C SER A 428 39.95 1.00 14.05
N TYR A 429 39.55 1.63 12.95
CA TYR A 429 38.20 2.16 12.82
C TYR A 429 37.16 1.03 12.69
N PRO A 430 35.93 1.19 13.23
CA PRO A 430 34.89 0.17 13.14
C PRO A 430 34.49 -0.19 11.71
N THR A 431 34.60 0.76 10.78
CA THR A 431 34.31 0.55 9.35
C THR A 431 35.36 -0.30 8.63
N ARG A 432 36.58 -0.41 9.18
CA ARG A 432 37.69 -1.18 8.61
C ARG A 432 38.48 -1.87 9.73
N PRO A 433 37.89 -2.86 10.41
CA PRO A 433 38.52 -3.49 11.58
C PRO A 433 39.85 -4.17 11.23
N ASP A 434 39.97 -4.68 10.00
CA ASP A 434 41.15 -5.39 9.49
C ASP A 434 42.34 -4.46 9.17
N VAL A 435 42.15 -3.15 9.18
CA VAL A 435 43.19 -2.16 8.86
C VAL A 435 43.62 -1.43 10.15
N PRO A 436 44.69 -1.90 10.83
CA PRO A 436 45.21 -1.23 12.01
C PRO A 436 45.88 0.10 11.65
N ILE A 437 45.40 1.19 12.27
CA ILE A 437 45.91 2.56 12.10
C ILE A 437 47.05 2.85 13.09
N LEU A 438 46.80 2.60 14.39
CA LEU A 438 47.85 2.68 15.41
C LEU A 438 48.35 1.28 15.74
N LYS A 439 49.67 1.09 15.72
CA LYS A 439 50.35 -0.20 15.91
C LYS A 439 51.36 -0.08 17.06
N GLY A 440 50.88 -0.13 18.30
CA GLY A 440 51.72 -0.01 19.50
C GLY A 440 52.24 1.40 19.76
N PHE A 441 51.40 2.41 19.56
CA PHE A 441 51.79 3.82 19.72
C PHE A 441 52.04 4.20 21.19
N ASN A 442 53.16 4.89 21.45
CA ASN A 442 53.54 5.39 22.76
C ASN A 442 53.95 6.87 22.65
N LEU A 443 53.45 7.72 23.57
CA LEU A 443 53.78 9.15 23.62
C LEU A 443 53.52 9.71 25.02
N ASP A 444 54.46 10.49 25.54
CA ASP A 444 54.32 11.20 26.82
C ASP A 444 54.34 12.73 26.60
N ILE A 445 53.35 13.43 27.14
CA ILE A 445 53.19 14.89 27.06
C ILE A 445 53.16 15.48 28.47
N ARG A 446 54.14 16.31 28.80
CA ARG A 446 54.24 16.95 30.12
C ARG A 446 53.26 18.12 30.28
N PRO A 447 52.84 18.45 31.52
CA PRO A 447 52.01 19.62 31.78
C PRO A 447 52.55 20.91 31.16
N GLY A 448 51.72 21.61 30.40
CA GLY A 448 52.06 22.88 29.74
C GLY A 448 52.94 22.75 28.48
N GLN A 449 53.36 21.53 28.11
CA GLN A 449 54.13 21.27 26.92
C GLN A 449 53.25 21.40 25.66
N LYS A 450 53.77 22.04 24.62
CA LYS A 450 53.15 22.05 23.28
C LYS A 450 53.82 20.97 22.44
N VAL A 451 53.01 20.11 21.81
CA VAL A 451 53.47 19.02 20.94
C VAL A 451 52.77 19.16 19.59
N ALA A 452 53.51 18.94 18.51
CA ALA A 452 52.98 18.86 17.14
C ALA A 452 53.09 17.39 16.68
N LEU A 453 52.02 16.89 16.05
CA LEU A 453 51.89 15.50 15.57
C LEU A 453 51.87 15.46 14.05
#